data_AF-A0A932GTY1-F1
#
_entry.id   AF-A0A932GTY1-F1
#
_cell.length_a   1.000
_cell.length_b   1.000
_cell.length_c   1.000
_cell.angle_alpha   90.00
_cell.angle_beta   90.00
_cell.angle_gamma   90.00
#
_symmetry.space_group_name_H-M   'P 1'
#
loop_
_entity.id
_entity.type
_entity.pdbx_description
1 polymer ?
#
loop_
_entity_poly.entity_id
_entity_poly.type
_entity_poly.pdbx_seq_one_letter_code
_entity_poly.pdbx_strand_id
1 'polypeptide(L)'
;MAKVNLEREPMPRQDPRSRGKNFTEVALGYRPEQAKAEANRCLQCPKRPCVGGCPVGIDIPDFIEALRNDDMPEALRILKNKNSLPGICGRVCPQETQCEAVCVLAKKEAPVAIGRLERYVADWERANQQSVDSSPAPSEPSGKRVAVVGSGPAGLAVAADLAKLGHGVTLFEALHVAGGVLMYGIPEFRLPKAIVQAEVNYVTSLGVELKLDSVIGKIDTVDELLNDGYDAVFLATGAGLPMFLNIPGENLNGIYSANEFLTRVNLMEAYRFPEYDTPVKVGKRVAVIGGGNVAMDSARCALRLGAEEVYIIYRRSETEMPARREEVENAKEEGIQFRLLTNPKQFLGNEQDWVVGMECYQMELGEPDESGRRRPVIKPGSEFVIDVDVVIVALGTTPNPLIAATTEGLETTRQGTVVADEAAGKTVKPKVWAGGDIVTGAATVISAMGAGKRAAASIDAYLRELA
;
A
#
# COMPACT_ATOMS: atom_id res chain seq x y z
N MET A 1 10.38 -33.25 -22.56
CA MET A 1 10.04 -32.09 -21.72
C MET A 1 9.05 -32.56 -20.67
N ALA A 2 9.32 -32.33 -19.38
CA ALA A 2 8.33 -32.62 -18.34
C ALA A 2 7.04 -31.86 -18.63
N LYS A 3 5.88 -32.49 -18.40
CA LYS A 3 4.57 -31.86 -18.59
C LYS A 3 4.47 -30.67 -17.64
N VAL A 4 4.27 -29.46 -18.18
CA VAL A 4 4.15 -28.24 -17.38
C VAL A 4 2.89 -28.33 -16.52
N ASN A 5 3.04 -28.18 -15.20
CA ASN A 5 1.91 -28.16 -14.26
C ASN A 5 1.20 -26.79 -14.33
N LEU A 6 -0.05 -26.78 -14.81
CA LEU A 6 -0.88 -25.58 -14.91
C LEU A 6 -1.76 -25.36 -13.69
N GLU A 7 -1.78 -26.29 -12.73
CA GLU A 7 -2.49 -26.12 -11.46
C GLU A 7 -1.61 -25.27 -10.54
N ARG A 8 -2.04 -24.03 -10.29
CA ARG A 8 -1.42 -23.14 -9.32
C ARG A 8 -1.75 -23.63 -7.91
N GLU A 9 -0.74 -23.67 -7.05
CA GLU A 9 -0.95 -24.07 -5.65
C GLU A 9 -1.93 -23.10 -4.97
N PRO A 10 -3.00 -23.62 -4.35
CA PRO A 10 -3.97 -22.78 -3.65
C PRO A 10 -3.34 -22.23 -2.36
N MET A 11 -3.54 -20.93 -2.10
CA MET A 11 -3.18 -20.33 -0.83
C MET A 11 -4.15 -20.83 0.26
N PRO A 12 -3.66 -21.44 1.34
CA PRO A 12 -4.48 -21.72 2.50
C PRO A 12 -5.08 -20.42 3.05
N ARG A 13 -6.39 -20.42 3.31
CA ARG A 13 -7.13 -19.26 3.81
C ARG A 13 -7.97 -19.65 5.01
N GLN A 14 -8.21 -18.71 5.92
CA GLN A 14 -9.22 -18.88 6.95
C GLN A 14 -10.62 -19.10 6.33
N ASP A 15 -11.48 -19.82 7.05
CA ASP A 15 -12.88 -20.00 6.67
C ASP A 15 -13.61 -18.63 6.60
N PRO A 16 -14.38 -18.33 5.54
CA PRO A 16 -15.02 -17.03 5.36
C PRO A 16 -15.94 -16.59 6.51
N ARG A 17 -16.69 -17.51 7.14
CA ARG A 17 -17.61 -17.18 8.24
C ARG A 17 -16.86 -16.83 9.52
N SER A 18 -15.75 -17.54 9.77
CA SER A 18 -14.89 -17.28 10.93
C SER A 18 -14.08 -16.00 10.78
N ARG A 19 -13.47 -15.77 9.61
CA ARG A 19 -12.58 -14.63 9.35
C ARG A 19 -13.30 -13.29 9.24
N GLY A 20 -14.58 -13.31 8.91
CA GLY A 20 -15.44 -12.12 8.93
C GLY A 20 -15.67 -11.54 10.33
N LYS A 21 -15.20 -12.21 11.39
CA LYS A 21 -15.39 -11.82 12.80
C LYS A 21 -14.08 -11.54 13.55
N ASN A 22 -12.94 -11.51 12.85
CA ASN A 22 -11.64 -11.27 13.47
C ASN A 22 -10.72 -10.48 12.54
N PHE A 23 -9.68 -9.88 13.10
CA PHE A 23 -8.68 -9.11 12.35
C PHE A 23 -7.42 -9.91 12.03
N THR A 24 -7.38 -11.23 12.25
CA THR A 24 -6.19 -12.03 11.94
C THR A 24 -6.05 -12.27 10.45
N GLU A 25 -4.82 -12.53 9.99
CA GLU A 25 -4.47 -12.64 8.57
C GLU A 25 -5.31 -13.69 7.82
N VAL A 26 -5.98 -13.30 6.72
CA VAL A 26 -6.85 -14.21 5.96
C VAL A 26 -6.06 -15.26 5.20
N ALA A 27 -5.03 -14.83 4.46
CA ALA A 27 -4.12 -15.73 3.75
C ALA A 27 -3.06 -16.25 4.73
N LEU A 28 -3.00 -17.57 4.92
CA LEU A 28 -2.19 -18.20 5.97
C LEU A 28 -0.75 -18.51 5.55
N GLY A 29 -0.44 -18.32 4.26
CA GLY A 29 0.88 -18.63 3.70
C GLY A 29 1.02 -20.09 3.26
N TYR A 30 2.08 -20.37 2.50
CA TYR A 30 2.38 -21.73 2.07
C TYR A 30 3.10 -22.53 3.16
N ARG A 31 2.79 -23.83 3.21
CA ARG A 31 3.66 -24.83 3.85
C ARG A 31 4.87 -25.15 2.96
N PRO A 32 5.96 -25.70 3.51
CA PRO A 32 7.16 -26.03 2.72
C PRO A 32 6.89 -26.83 1.46
N GLU A 33 6.00 -27.83 1.53
CA GLU A 33 5.67 -28.70 0.41
C GLU A 33 4.93 -27.94 -0.70
N GLN A 34 4.03 -27.01 -0.32
CA GLN A 34 3.29 -26.17 -1.26
C GLN A 34 4.20 -25.13 -1.90
N ALA A 35 5.08 -24.50 -1.11
CA ALA A 35 6.07 -23.56 -1.63
C ALA A 35 6.99 -24.26 -2.64
N LYS A 36 7.44 -25.48 -2.34
CA LYS A 36 8.25 -26.30 -3.25
C LYS A 36 7.50 -26.68 -4.52
N ALA A 37 6.26 -27.15 -4.40
CA ALA A 37 5.42 -27.51 -5.53
C ALA A 37 5.17 -26.32 -6.47
N GLU A 38 4.82 -25.16 -5.91
CA GLU A 38 4.62 -23.93 -6.68
C GLU A 38 5.93 -23.43 -7.30
N ALA A 39 7.03 -23.46 -6.54
CA ALA A 39 8.34 -23.08 -7.04
C ALA A 39 8.72 -23.93 -8.25
N ASN A 40 8.47 -25.25 -8.23
CA ASN A 40 8.73 -26.19 -9.33
C ASN A 40 7.93 -25.90 -10.62
N ARG A 41 6.92 -25.02 -10.60
CA ARG A 41 6.19 -24.57 -11.80
C ARG A 41 6.95 -23.54 -12.63
N CYS A 42 7.89 -22.79 -12.03
CA CYS A 42 8.72 -21.82 -12.74
C CYS A 42 9.49 -22.45 -13.93
N LEU A 43 9.48 -21.80 -15.09
CA LEU A 43 10.14 -22.36 -16.27
C LEU A 43 11.63 -21.99 -16.38
N GLN A 44 12.18 -21.25 -15.39
CA GLN A 44 13.54 -20.69 -15.45
C GLN A 44 13.80 -19.99 -16.79
N CYS A 45 12.89 -19.09 -17.18
CA CYS A 45 12.89 -18.46 -18.50
C CYS A 45 14.18 -17.64 -18.72
N PRO A 46 14.96 -17.90 -19.78
CA PRO A 46 16.21 -17.15 -20.02
C PRO A 46 16.01 -15.64 -20.19
N LYS A 47 14.87 -15.22 -20.75
CA LYS A 47 14.53 -13.79 -20.95
C LYS A 47 13.95 -13.10 -19.70
N ARG A 48 13.67 -13.86 -18.63
CA ARG A 48 13.23 -13.36 -17.31
C ARG A 48 12.18 -12.24 -17.34
N PRO A 49 11.06 -12.35 -18.08
CA PRO A 49 10.11 -11.25 -18.23
C PRO A 49 9.51 -10.78 -16.90
N CYS A 50 9.36 -11.67 -15.92
CA CYS A 50 8.91 -11.36 -14.56
C CYS A 50 9.77 -10.30 -13.85
N VAL A 51 11.08 -10.25 -14.12
CA VAL A 51 12.00 -9.26 -13.54
C VAL A 51 11.64 -7.85 -14.03
N GLY A 52 11.39 -7.69 -15.33
CA GLY A 52 10.96 -6.42 -15.92
C GLY A 52 9.54 -5.98 -15.50
N GLY A 53 8.69 -6.93 -15.10
CA GLY A 53 7.37 -6.64 -14.54
C GLY A 53 7.38 -6.28 -13.05
N CYS A 54 8.52 -6.38 -12.38
CA CYS A 54 8.67 -6.01 -10.97
C CYS A 54 9.25 -4.58 -10.86
N PRO A 55 8.57 -3.62 -10.21
CA PRO A 55 9.05 -2.24 -10.14
C PRO A 55 10.40 -2.01 -9.44
N VAL A 56 10.85 -2.97 -8.63
CA VAL A 56 12.20 -2.95 -8.00
C VAL A 56 13.18 -3.94 -8.65
N GLY A 57 12.75 -4.65 -9.70
CA GLY A 57 13.61 -5.56 -10.46
C GLY A 57 14.15 -6.73 -9.65
N ILE A 58 13.31 -7.40 -8.85
CA ILE A 58 13.70 -8.62 -8.13
C ILE A 58 14.19 -9.68 -9.12
N ASP A 59 15.28 -10.35 -8.79
CA ASP A 59 15.84 -11.50 -9.52
C ASP A 59 14.99 -12.76 -9.30
N ILE A 60 13.74 -12.72 -9.80
CA ILE A 60 12.68 -13.69 -9.50
C ILE A 60 13.06 -15.14 -9.81
N PRO A 61 13.62 -15.47 -10.99
CA PRO A 61 14.01 -16.85 -11.28
C PRO A 61 15.06 -17.38 -10.31
N ASP A 62 15.97 -16.53 -9.85
CA ASP A 62 17.12 -16.92 -9.04
C ASP A 62 16.70 -17.25 -7.60
N PHE A 63 15.86 -16.43 -6.95
CA PHE A 63 15.36 -16.77 -5.61
C PHE A 63 14.44 -18.01 -5.64
N ILE A 64 13.68 -18.19 -6.73
CA ILE A 64 12.85 -19.39 -6.91
C ILE A 64 13.75 -20.62 -7.11
N GLU A 65 14.87 -20.50 -7.81
CA GLU A 65 15.85 -21.58 -7.96
C GLU A 65 16.49 -21.96 -6.62
N ALA A 66 16.91 -20.98 -5.83
CA ALA A 66 17.41 -21.23 -4.47
C ALA A 66 16.38 -21.96 -3.60
N LEU A 67 15.11 -21.53 -3.62
CA LEU A 67 14.00 -22.22 -2.92
C LEU A 67 13.81 -23.66 -3.43
N ARG A 68 13.91 -23.89 -4.75
CA ARG A 68 13.89 -25.26 -5.34
C ARG A 68 15.07 -26.13 -4.95
N ASN A 69 16.17 -25.53 -4.52
CA ASN A 69 17.34 -26.25 -4.03
C ASN A 69 17.36 -26.36 -2.50
N ASP A 70 16.28 -25.93 -1.82
CA ASP A 70 16.17 -25.85 -0.35
C ASP A 70 17.19 -24.90 0.29
N ASP A 71 17.76 -23.98 -0.50
CA ASP A 71 18.69 -22.95 -0.05
C ASP A 71 17.92 -21.65 0.31
N MET A 72 17.24 -21.70 1.45
CA MET A 72 16.46 -20.57 1.95
C MET A 72 17.30 -19.32 2.30
N PRO A 73 18.52 -19.45 2.89
CA PRO A 73 19.41 -18.30 3.07
C PRO A 73 19.74 -17.59 1.76
N GLU A 74 20.07 -18.32 0.69
CA GLU A 74 20.36 -17.71 -0.61
C GLU A 74 19.12 -17.08 -1.24
N ALA A 75 17.96 -17.75 -1.16
CA ALA A 75 16.69 -17.19 -1.63
C ALA A 75 16.38 -15.84 -0.97
N LEU A 76 16.59 -15.76 0.35
CA LEU A 76 16.42 -14.54 1.12
C LEU A 76 17.43 -13.46 0.73
N ARG A 77 18.72 -13.82 0.59
CA ARG A 77 19.78 -12.89 0.18
C ARG A 77 19.46 -12.26 -1.18
N ILE A 78 19.01 -13.05 -2.14
CA ILE A 78 18.62 -12.59 -3.48
C ILE A 78 17.43 -11.62 -3.38
N LEU A 79 16.39 -11.94 -2.61
CA LEU A 79 15.25 -11.04 -2.40
C LEU A 79 15.68 -9.72 -1.76
N LYS A 80 16.41 -9.76 -0.64
CA LYS A 80 16.82 -8.57 0.13
C LYS A 80 17.83 -7.67 -0.59
N ASN A 81 18.50 -8.19 -1.61
CA ASN A 81 19.34 -7.37 -2.50
C ASN A 81 18.52 -6.33 -3.27
N LYS A 82 17.29 -6.68 -3.67
CA LYS A 82 16.43 -5.84 -4.52
C LYS A 82 15.20 -5.30 -3.80
N ASN A 83 14.76 -5.93 -2.73
CA ASN A 83 13.57 -5.53 -1.99
C ASN A 83 13.87 -5.43 -0.50
N SER A 84 13.75 -4.22 0.06
CA SER A 84 13.97 -3.98 1.49
C SER A 84 12.78 -4.36 2.36
N LEU A 85 11.61 -4.69 1.78
CA LEU A 85 10.35 -4.99 2.48
C LEU A 85 9.66 -6.27 1.93
N PRO A 86 10.36 -7.41 1.76
CA PRO A 86 9.80 -8.60 1.12
C PRO A 86 8.61 -9.20 1.88
N GLY A 87 8.56 -9.06 3.22
CA GLY A 87 7.44 -9.51 4.03
C GLY A 87 6.14 -8.75 3.72
N ILE A 88 6.25 -7.54 3.18
CA ILE A 88 5.14 -6.66 2.83
C ILE A 88 4.74 -6.86 1.36
N CYS A 89 5.71 -6.78 0.44
CA CYS A 89 5.45 -6.84 -1.01
C CYS A 89 4.76 -8.14 -1.43
N GLY A 90 5.19 -9.29 -0.89
CA GLY A 90 4.55 -10.57 -1.17
C GLY A 90 3.07 -10.64 -0.78
N ARG A 91 2.62 -9.79 0.15
CA ARG A 91 1.23 -9.72 0.64
C ARG A 91 0.36 -8.75 -0.13
N VAL A 92 0.90 -7.57 -0.47
CA VAL A 92 0.07 -6.43 -0.91
C VAL A 92 0.27 -6.00 -2.36
N CYS A 93 1.28 -6.53 -3.05
CA CYS A 93 1.46 -6.23 -4.47
C CYS A 93 0.24 -6.70 -5.29
N PRO A 94 -0.23 -5.92 -6.28
CA PRO A 94 -1.21 -6.39 -7.25
C PRO A 94 -0.50 -7.19 -8.35
N GLN A 95 -0.06 -8.41 -8.03
CA GLN A 95 0.78 -9.22 -8.91
C GLN A 95 0.14 -9.48 -10.29
N GLU A 96 -1.19 -9.50 -10.36
CA GLU A 96 -1.99 -9.64 -11.57
C GLU A 96 -1.81 -8.50 -12.60
N THR A 97 -1.18 -7.40 -12.18
CA THR A 97 -0.80 -6.27 -13.05
C THR A 97 0.71 -6.05 -13.12
N GLN A 98 1.51 -6.96 -12.52
CA GLN A 98 2.96 -6.80 -12.35
C GLN A 98 3.71 -8.08 -12.76
N CYS A 99 4.53 -8.64 -11.87
CA CYS A 99 5.42 -9.77 -12.15
C CYS A 99 4.68 -11.04 -12.62
N GLU A 100 3.48 -11.32 -12.09
CA GLU A 100 2.68 -12.48 -12.49
C GLU A 100 1.99 -12.25 -13.84
N ALA A 101 1.63 -11.00 -14.18
CA ALA A 101 0.99 -10.65 -15.45
C ALA A 101 1.90 -10.94 -16.66
N VAL A 102 3.21 -10.75 -16.51
CA VAL A 102 4.21 -10.96 -17.56
C VAL A 102 4.86 -12.35 -17.51
N CYS A 103 4.45 -13.20 -16.56
CA CYS A 103 4.91 -14.58 -16.49
C CYS A 103 4.54 -15.33 -17.78
N VAL A 104 5.44 -16.17 -18.32
CA VAL A 104 5.15 -16.94 -19.55
C VAL A 104 3.94 -17.85 -19.39
N LEU A 105 3.70 -18.37 -18.18
CA LEU A 105 2.54 -19.20 -17.87
C LEU A 105 1.22 -18.40 -17.72
N ALA A 106 1.28 -17.06 -17.61
CA ALA A 106 0.09 -16.21 -17.58
C ALA A 106 -0.73 -16.33 -18.88
N LYS A 107 -0.08 -16.61 -20.01
CA LYS A 107 -0.75 -16.88 -21.31
C LYS A 107 -1.63 -18.13 -21.30
N LYS A 108 -1.48 -18.98 -20.28
CA LYS A 108 -2.30 -20.16 -20.02
C LYS A 108 -3.12 -20.00 -18.74
N GLU A 109 -3.34 -18.76 -18.29
CA GLU A 109 -4.08 -18.41 -17.08
C GLU A 109 -3.53 -19.03 -15.79
N ALA A 110 -2.24 -19.41 -15.82
CA ALA A 110 -1.62 -20.18 -14.76
C ALA A 110 -0.25 -19.62 -14.37
N PRO A 111 -0.09 -18.30 -14.11
CA PRO A 111 1.20 -17.74 -13.72
C PRO A 111 1.77 -18.43 -12.46
N VAL A 112 3.09 -18.37 -12.32
CA VAL A 112 3.75 -18.75 -11.06
C VAL A 112 3.31 -17.77 -9.98
N ALA A 113 2.99 -18.26 -8.79
CA ALA A 113 2.56 -17.45 -7.65
C ALA A 113 3.74 -16.73 -6.98
N ILE A 114 4.40 -15.84 -7.72
CA ILE A 114 5.63 -15.16 -7.31
C ILE A 114 5.46 -14.44 -5.97
N GLY A 115 4.37 -13.70 -5.79
CA GLY A 115 4.14 -12.97 -4.53
C GLY A 115 4.00 -13.90 -3.33
N ARG A 116 3.41 -15.08 -3.52
CA ARG A 116 3.25 -16.09 -2.46
C ARG A 116 4.58 -16.75 -2.10
N LEU A 117 5.45 -16.97 -3.08
CA LEU A 117 6.80 -17.48 -2.87
C LEU A 117 7.69 -16.43 -2.18
N GLU A 118 7.62 -15.16 -2.60
CA GLU A 118 8.31 -14.05 -1.94
C GLU A 118 7.89 -13.95 -0.47
N ARG A 119 6.57 -13.98 -0.21
CA ARG A 119 6.01 -14.05 1.15
C ARG A 119 6.57 -15.24 1.93
N TYR A 120 6.59 -16.44 1.35
CA TYR A 120 7.06 -17.65 2.03
C TYR A 120 8.52 -17.51 2.48
N VAL A 121 9.40 -16.96 1.63
CA VAL A 121 10.81 -16.74 1.98
C VAL A 121 10.95 -15.70 3.10
N ALA A 122 10.18 -14.61 3.05
CA ALA A 122 10.19 -13.60 4.10
C ALA A 122 9.63 -14.11 5.45
N ASP A 123 8.57 -14.92 5.41
CA ASP A 123 8.00 -15.55 6.60
C ASP A 123 8.96 -16.59 7.19
N TRP A 124 9.70 -17.31 6.35
CA TRP A 124 10.77 -18.22 6.80
C TRP A 124 11.90 -17.48 7.52
N GLU A 125 12.36 -16.32 7.01
CA GLU A 125 13.36 -15.50 7.70
C GLU A 125 12.88 -15.16 9.11
N ARG A 126 11.65 -14.66 9.23
CA ARG A 126 11.07 -14.28 10.52
C ARG A 126 11.01 -15.43 11.52
N ALA A 127 10.74 -16.64 11.06
CA ALA A 127 10.73 -17.83 11.90
C ALA A 127 12.14 -18.33 12.30
N ASN A 128 13.19 -17.91 11.57
CA ASN A 128 14.56 -18.41 11.71
C ASN A 128 15.59 -17.29 11.99
N GLN A 129 15.16 -16.16 12.55
CA GLN A 129 16.02 -14.97 12.78
C GLN A 129 17.27 -15.26 13.62
N GLN A 130 17.24 -16.26 14.50
CA GLN A 130 18.40 -16.63 15.32
C GLN A 130 19.51 -17.34 14.54
N SER A 131 19.20 -17.89 13.35
CA SER A 131 20.13 -18.68 12.54
C SER A 131 20.57 -18.00 11.25
N VAL A 132 20.10 -16.77 10.99
CA VAL A 132 20.41 -16.03 9.78
C VAL A 132 20.92 -14.64 10.17
N ASP A 133 22.22 -14.42 10.07
CA ASP A 133 22.78 -13.07 10.15
C ASP A 133 22.60 -12.39 8.78
N SER A 134 21.49 -11.67 8.63
CA SER A 134 21.14 -10.93 7.40
C SER A 134 21.51 -9.45 7.47
N SER A 135 22.24 -9.03 8.51
CA SER A 135 22.73 -7.66 8.64
C SER A 135 23.82 -7.42 7.60
N PRO A 136 23.67 -6.42 6.71
CA PRO A 136 24.75 -6.03 5.81
C PRO A 136 25.99 -5.67 6.63
N ALA A 137 27.17 -6.00 6.13
CA ALA A 137 28.40 -5.44 6.69
C ALA A 137 28.30 -3.90 6.66
N PRO A 138 28.68 -3.19 7.74
CA PRO A 138 28.66 -1.74 7.74
C PRO A 138 29.48 -1.20 6.57
N SER A 139 28.90 -0.30 5.80
CA SER A 139 29.64 0.46 4.79
C SER A 139 30.48 1.54 5.47
N GLU A 140 31.63 1.87 4.89
CA GLU A 140 32.46 2.98 5.36
C GLU A 140 31.64 4.29 5.37
N PRO A 141 31.65 5.05 6.48
CA PRO A 141 30.88 6.28 6.56
C PRO A 141 31.28 7.28 5.48
N SER A 142 30.32 7.72 4.67
CA SER A 142 30.57 8.69 3.61
C SER A 142 30.76 10.12 4.14
N GLY A 143 30.44 10.38 5.41
CA GLY A 143 30.40 11.71 6.03
C GLY A 143 29.26 12.61 5.54
N LYS A 144 28.34 12.12 4.70
CA LYS A 144 27.21 12.88 4.14
C LYS A 144 25.90 12.52 4.85
N ARG A 145 25.01 13.50 5.00
CA ARG A 145 23.74 13.35 5.73
C ARG A 145 22.51 13.56 4.83
N VAL A 146 21.51 12.70 4.97
CA VAL A 146 20.25 12.77 4.20
C VAL A 146 19.05 12.76 5.13
N ALA A 147 18.14 13.72 4.95
CA ALA A 147 16.84 13.73 5.61
C ALA A 147 15.78 13.08 4.71
N VAL A 148 15.01 12.14 5.27
CA VAL A 148 13.92 11.48 4.56
C VAL A 148 12.60 11.83 5.26
N VAL A 149 11.73 12.56 4.56
CA VAL A 149 10.46 13.07 5.11
C VAL A 149 9.31 12.13 4.74
N GLY A 150 8.84 11.36 5.71
CA GLY A 150 7.81 10.33 5.60
C GLY A 150 8.38 8.92 5.66
N SER A 151 7.83 8.08 6.54
CA SER A 151 8.29 6.69 6.76
C SER A 151 7.46 5.63 6.02
N GLY A 152 6.77 6.03 4.95
CA GLY A 152 6.07 5.08 4.07
C GLY A 152 7.04 4.20 3.26
N PRO A 153 6.52 3.33 2.38
CA PRO A 153 7.35 2.41 1.59
C PRO A 153 8.51 3.08 0.81
N ALA A 154 8.26 4.26 0.22
CA ALA A 154 9.29 5.01 -0.50
C ALA A 154 10.41 5.50 0.44
N GLY A 155 10.05 6.07 1.60
CA GLY A 155 11.00 6.57 2.58
C GLY A 155 11.83 5.46 3.21
N LEU A 156 11.20 4.34 3.58
CA LEU A 156 11.91 3.15 4.09
C LEU A 156 12.88 2.58 3.05
N ALA A 157 12.48 2.52 1.77
CA ALA A 157 13.36 2.05 0.70
C ALA A 157 14.57 2.98 0.50
N VAL A 158 14.36 4.30 0.45
CA VAL A 158 15.45 5.28 0.33
C VAL A 158 16.40 5.20 1.52
N ALA A 159 15.85 5.16 2.72
CA ALA A 159 16.66 5.14 3.93
C ALA A 159 17.52 3.88 4.02
N ALA A 160 16.94 2.71 3.72
CA ALA A 160 17.67 1.46 3.71
C ALA A 160 18.80 1.44 2.67
N ASP A 161 18.51 1.87 1.44
CA ASP A 161 19.50 1.82 0.35
C ASP A 161 20.63 2.86 0.59
N LEU A 162 20.32 4.07 1.07
CA LEU A 162 21.34 5.08 1.39
C LEU A 162 22.20 4.71 2.61
N ALA A 163 21.60 4.12 3.65
CA ALA A 163 22.36 3.63 4.81
C ALA A 163 23.34 2.51 4.41
N LYS A 164 22.92 1.59 3.54
CA LYS A 164 23.80 0.58 2.95
C LYS A 164 24.94 1.18 2.10
N LEU A 165 24.81 2.42 1.63
CA LEU A 165 25.86 3.13 0.90
C LEU A 165 26.77 3.96 1.81
N GLY A 166 26.55 3.94 3.13
CA GLY A 166 27.40 4.59 4.12
C GLY A 166 26.98 6.02 4.47
N HIS A 167 25.83 6.49 3.99
CA HIS A 167 25.30 7.82 4.32
C HIS A 167 24.61 7.83 5.69
N GLY A 168 24.74 8.93 6.43
CA GLY A 168 23.94 9.16 7.64
C GLY A 168 22.52 9.54 7.28
N VAL A 169 21.53 8.75 7.66
CA VAL A 169 20.13 8.98 7.30
C VAL A 169 19.27 9.23 8.53
N THR A 170 18.44 10.28 8.49
CA THR A 170 17.36 10.50 9.47
C THR A 170 16.00 10.44 8.77
N LEU A 171 15.14 9.53 9.21
CA LEU A 171 13.73 9.44 8.83
C LEU A 171 12.87 10.31 9.76
N PHE A 172 12.11 11.23 9.20
CA PHE A 172 11.14 12.06 9.90
C PHE A 172 9.73 11.59 9.59
N GLU A 173 8.96 11.21 10.60
CA GLU A 173 7.59 10.72 10.48
C GLU A 173 6.64 11.58 11.30
N ALA A 174 5.52 11.98 10.69
CA ALA A 174 4.53 12.85 11.33
C ALA A 174 3.72 12.12 12.41
N LEU A 175 3.52 10.81 12.26
CA LEU A 175 2.78 9.99 13.21
C LEU A 175 3.69 9.43 14.32
N HIS A 176 3.06 8.92 15.37
CA HIS A 176 3.71 8.24 16.50
C HIS A 176 4.18 6.81 16.16
N VAL A 177 4.03 6.37 14.91
CA VAL A 177 4.49 5.06 14.40
C VAL A 177 4.94 5.17 12.95
N ALA A 178 6.02 4.48 12.59
CA ALA A 178 6.54 4.44 11.23
C ALA A 178 5.88 3.38 10.34
N GLY A 179 5.83 3.63 9.03
CA GLY A 179 5.32 2.70 8.01
C GLY A 179 4.21 3.28 7.11
N GLY A 180 3.71 4.48 7.43
CA GLY A 180 2.67 5.16 6.63
C GLY A 180 1.43 4.28 6.43
N VAL A 181 0.96 4.18 5.17
CA VAL A 181 -0.25 3.41 4.81
C VAL A 181 -0.20 1.93 5.24
N LEU A 182 1.01 1.39 5.45
CA LEU A 182 1.21 0.02 5.93
C LEU A 182 0.71 -0.14 7.38
N MET A 183 0.76 0.93 8.18
CA MET A 183 0.29 0.97 9.56
C MET A 183 -1.16 1.44 9.65
N TYR A 184 -1.48 2.63 9.14
CA TYR A 184 -2.82 3.22 9.34
C TYR A 184 -3.86 2.80 8.29
N GLY A 185 -3.44 2.35 7.11
CA GLY A 185 -4.35 2.11 5.98
C GLY A 185 -4.71 0.65 5.77
N ILE A 186 -3.71 -0.19 5.51
CA ILE A 186 -3.91 -1.61 5.19
C ILE A 186 -4.26 -2.38 6.49
N PRO A 187 -5.39 -3.09 6.59
CA PRO A 187 -5.74 -3.76 7.85
C PRO A 187 -4.90 -4.98 8.20
N GLU A 188 -4.90 -5.35 9.48
CA GLU A 188 -4.19 -6.51 10.05
C GLU A 188 -4.48 -7.83 9.32
N PHE A 189 -5.74 -8.01 8.89
CA PHE A 189 -6.16 -9.24 8.19
C PHE A 189 -5.55 -9.41 6.79
N ARG A 190 -4.89 -8.37 6.26
CA ARG A 190 -4.15 -8.41 4.99
C ARG A 190 -2.66 -8.19 5.18
N LEU A 191 -2.27 -7.32 6.11
CA LEU A 191 -0.88 -7.02 6.43
C LEU A 191 -0.70 -6.90 7.95
N PRO A 192 -0.22 -7.97 8.61
CA PRO A 192 0.05 -7.95 10.04
C PRO A 192 1.03 -6.85 10.46
N LYS A 193 0.70 -6.07 11.48
CA LYS A 193 1.52 -4.92 11.94
C LYS A 193 2.88 -5.36 12.44
N ALA A 194 2.95 -6.54 13.05
CA ALA A 194 4.21 -7.12 13.48
C ALA A 194 5.21 -7.33 12.33
N ILE A 195 4.73 -7.53 11.10
CA ILE A 195 5.59 -7.65 9.90
C ILE A 195 6.10 -6.27 9.49
N VAL A 196 5.22 -5.27 9.46
CA VAL A 196 5.63 -3.89 9.15
C VAL A 196 6.67 -3.40 10.16
N GLN A 197 6.43 -3.65 11.46
CA GLN A 197 7.37 -3.29 12.52
C GLN A 197 8.71 -4.00 12.38
N ALA A 198 8.72 -5.29 12.03
CA ALA A 198 9.97 -6.03 11.79
C ALA A 198 10.79 -5.43 10.64
N GLU A 199 10.13 -4.99 9.58
CA GLU A 199 10.78 -4.38 8.43
C GLU A 199 11.28 -2.95 8.74
N VAL A 200 10.51 -2.17 9.51
CA VAL A 200 10.97 -0.88 10.06
C VAL A 200 12.20 -1.09 10.94
N ASN A 201 12.17 -2.09 11.83
CA ASN A 201 13.28 -2.42 12.71
C ASN A 201 14.54 -2.79 11.91
N TYR A 202 14.37 -3.56 10.82
CA TYR A 202 15.46 -3.87 9.89
C TYR A 202 16.06 -2.59 9.26
N VAL A 203 15.23 -1.63 8.84
CA VAL A 203 15.76 -0.36 8.31
C VAL A 203 16.52 0.41 9.39
N THR A 204 16.00 0.49 10.61
CA THR A 204 16.70 1.17 11.72
C THR A 204 17.99 0.46 12.14
N SER A 205 18.07 -0.87 12.02
CA SER A 205 19.30 -1.62 12.34
C SER A 205 20.44 -1.35 11.37
N LEU A 206 20.17 -0.70 10.23
CA LEU A 206 21.19 -0.20 9.30
C LEU A 206 21.84 1.12 9.77
N GLY A 207 21.50 1.62 10.96
CA GLY A 207 21.99 2.89 11.49
C GLY A 207 21.14 4.10 11.09
N VAL A 208 19.95 3.87 10.55
CA VAL A 208 18.99 4.95 10.24
C VAL A 208 18.37 5.47 11.53
N GLU A 209 18.47 6.77 11.76
CA GLU A 209 17.79 7.45 12.86
C GLU A 209 16.30 7.64 12.51
N LEU A 210 15.39 7.28 13.41
CA LEU A 210 13.95 7.47 13.22
C LEU A 210 13.41 8.50 14.23
N LYS A 211 12.86 9.60 13.72
CA LYS A 211 12.18 10.65 14.48
C LYS A 211 10.68 10.62 14.19
N LEU A 212 9.93 10.12 15.17
CA LEU A 212 8.46 10.11 15.15
C LEU A 212 7.90 11.47 15.59
N ASP A 213 6.58 11.66 15.46
CA ASP A 213 5.87 12.88 15.85
C ASP A 213 6.47 14.18 15.26
N SER A 214 7.11 14.05 14.11
CA SER A 214 7.91 15.07 13.44
C SER A 214 7.19 15.57 12.18
N VAL A 215 6.30 16.55 12.36
CA VAL A 215 5.52 17.14 11.26
C VAL A 215 6.33 18.18 10.51
N ILE A 216 7.05 17.76 9.47
CA ILE A 216 7.80 18.67 8.59
C ILE A 216 6.82 19.60 7.83
N GLY A 217 7.17 20.89 7.78
CA GLY A 217 6.30 22.01 7.41
C GLY A 217 5.57 22.66 8.59
N LYS A 218 5.70 22.11 9.81
CA LYS A 218 5.18 22.72 11.05
C LYS A 218 6.23 22.83 12.15
N ILE A 219 6.95 21.73 12.42
CA ILE A 219 8.00 21.69 13.44
C ILE A 219 9.29 22.25 12.87
N ASP A 220 9.73 21.67 11.75
CA ASP A 220 10.84 22.15 10.93
C ASP A 220 10.39 22.23 9.47
N THR A 221 11.01 23.07 8.66
CA THR A 221 10.80 23.18 7.21
C THR A 221 11.89 22.45 6.43
N VAL A 222 11.67 22.19 5.13
CA VAL A 222 12.70 21.58 4.27
C VAL A 222 13.95 22.46 4.19
N ASP A 223 13.79 23.79 4.20
CA ASP A 223 14.90 24.72 4.18
C ASP A 223 15.69 24.72 5.49
N GLU A 224 15.02 24.62 6.64
CA GLU A 224 15.69 24.44 7.94
C GLU A 224 16.48 23.12 7.99
N LEU A 225 15.91 22.02 7.50
CA LEU A 225 16.65 20.75 7.39
C LEU A 225 17.93 20.91 6.55
N LEU A 226 17.86 21.59 5.40
CA LEU A 226 19.06 21.84 4.58
C LEU A 226 20.09 22.73 5.31
N ASN A 227 19.62 23.71 6.08
CA ASN A 227 20.48 24.61 6.87
C ASN A 227 21.11 23.90 8.08
N ASP A 228 20.46 22.88 8.63
CA ASP A 228 20.92 22.06 9.76
C ASP A 228 21.95 20.97 9.37
N GLY A 229 22.53 21.11 8.18
CA GLY A 229 23.64 20.28 7.72
C GLY A 229 23.22 18.95 7.12
N TYR A 230 21.99 18.82 6.63
CA TYR A 230 21.63 17.74 5.70
C TYR A 230 22.05 18.13 4.28
N ASP A 231 22.79 17.25 3.61
CA ASP A 231 23.30 17.47 2.24
C ASP A 231 22.22 17.25 1.17
N ALA A 232 21.19 16.46 1.49
CA ALA A 232 20.05 16.18 0.64
C ALA A 232 18.77 15.91 1.45
N VAL A 233 17.61 16.18 0.85
CA VAL A 233 16.28 15.86 1.39
C VAL A 233 15.50 15.01 0.39
N PHE A 234 14.87 13.93 0.86
CA PHE A 234 13.92 13.13 0.08
C PHE A 234 12.50 13.26 0.64
N LEU A 235 11.55 13.66 -0.20
CA LEU A 235 10.14 13.82 0.15
C LEU A 235 9.35 12.55 -0.20
N ALA A 236 8.79 11.92 0.83
CA ALA A 236 8.06 10.64 0.77
C ALA A 236 6.73 10.68 1.53
N THR A 237 6.10 11.86 1.63
CA THR A 237 4.88 12.09 2.44
C THR A 237 3.61 11.47 1.87
N GLY A 238 3.67 10.91 0.66
CA GLY A 238 2.56 10.26 -0.02
C GLY A 238 1.38 11.18 -0.35
N ALA A 239 0.23 10.57 -0.66
CA ALA A 239 -1.05 11.26 -0.91
C ALA A 239 -2.03 10.88 0.21
N GLY A 240 -2.04 11.63 1.31
CA GLY A 240 -2.79 11.32 2.52
C GLY A 240 -4.09 12.11 2.75
N LEU A 241 -4.40 13.11 1.92
CA LEU A 241 -5.57 13.97 2.10
C LEU A 241 -6.80 13.33 1.45
N PRO A 242 -7.90 13.04 2.18
CA PRO A 242 -9.07 12.37 1.61
C PRO A 242 -9.84 13.27 0.64
N MET A 243 -10.44 12.65 -0.38
CA MET A 243 -11.42 13.31 -1.26
C MET A 243 -12.84 13.02 -0.79
N PHE A 244 -13.70 14.03 -0.94
CA PHE A 244 -15.11 14.01 -0.60
C PHE A 244 -15.97 14.16 -1.88
N LEU A 245 -17.22 13.70 -1.81
CA LEU A 245 -18.21 13.74 -2.90
C LEU A 245 -18.66 15.16 -3.20
N ASN A 246 -18.67 16.04 -2.19
CA ASN A 246 -19.25 17.38 -2.23
C ASN A 246 -20.74 17.36 -2.58
N ILE A 247 -21.51 16.52 -1.89
CA ILE A 247 -22.96 16.38 -2.05
C ILE A 247 -23.71 16.77 -0.76
N PRO A 248 -25.00 17.10 -0.83
CA PRO A 248 -25.78 17.43 0.37
C PRO A 248 -25.73 16.32 1.43
N GLY A 249 -25.62 16.72 2.70
CA GLY A 249 -25.61 15.80 3.85
C GLY A 249 -24.26 15.14 4.15
N GLU A 250 -23.17 15.46 3.43
CA GLU A 250 -21.86 14.79 3.62
C GLU A 250 -21.21 15.02 5.01
N ASN A 251 -21.67 16.01 5.77
CA ASN A 251 -21.19 16.32 7.12
C ASN A 251 -22.09 15.75 8.24
N LEU A 252 -23.04 14.86 7.93
CA LEU A 252 -23.87 14.20 8.94
C LEU A 252 -23.02 13.28 9.83
N ASN A 253 -23.46 13.11 11.08
CA ASN A 253 -22.86 12.16 12.01
C ASN A 253 -22.95 10.73 11.46
N GLY A 254 -21.86 9.96 11.59
CA GLY A 254 -21.75 8.60 11.05
C GLY A 254 -21.20 8.53 9.63
N ILE A 255 -20.86 9.67 9.02
CA ILE A 255 -20.10 9.71 7.77
C ILE A 255 -18.61 9.85 8.10
N TYR A 256 -17.80 8.96 7.55
CA TYR A 256 -16.35 8.95 7.69
C TYR A 256 -15.68 9.14 6.33
N SER A 257 -14.52 9.79 6.32
CA SER A 257 -13.53 9.48 5.29
C SER A 257 -12.95 8.10 5.56
N ALA A 258 -12.60 7.35 4.50
CA ALA A 258 -11.92 6.07 4.68
C ALA A 258 -10.60 6.22 5.44
N ASN A 259 -9.90 7.35 5.27
CA ASN A 259 -8.67 7.65 6.00
C ASN A 259 -8.93 7.73 7.51
N GLU A 260 -9.97 8.44 7.95
CA GLU A 260 -10.34 8.50 9.37
C GLU A 260 -10.75 7.12 9.89
N PHE A 261 -11.67 6.45 9.19
CA PHE A 261 -12.19 5.16 9.61
C PHE A 261 -11.08 4.12 9.77
N LEU A 262 -10.22 3.98 8.75
CA LEU A 262 -9.10 3.03 8.78
C LEU A 262 -8.03 3.45 9.78
N THR A 263 -7.76 4.75 9.98
CA THR A 263 -6.82 5.19 11.02
C THR A 263 -7.33 4.81 12.41
N ARG A 264 -8.61 5.05 12.72
CA ARG A 264 -9.23 4.63 13.98
C ARG A 264 -9.13 3.12 14.17
N VAL A 265 -9.48 2.35 13.14
CA VAL A 265 -9.50 0.88 13.23
C VAL A 265 -8.09 0.30 13.32
N ASN A 266 -7.17 0.73 12.46
CA ASN A 266 -5.86 0.09 12.30
C ASN A 266 -4.78 0.69 13.19
N LEU A 267 -4.65 2.02 13.21
CA LEU A 267 -3.58 2.69 13.98
C LEU A 267 -3.97 2.81 15.45
N MET A 268 -5.22 3.17 15.72
CA MET A 268 -5.71 3.38 17.09
C MET A 268 -6.37 2.13 17.70
N GLU A 269 -6.38 1.01 16.97
CA GLU A 269 -6.95 -0.27 17.38
C GLU A 269 -8.40 -0.19 17.92
N ALA A 270 -9.24 0.69 17.35
CA ALA A 270 -10.59 0.95 17.85
C ALA A 270 -11.51 -0.30 17.85
N TYR A 271 -11.16 -1.37 17.14
CA TYR A 271 -11.86 -2.66 17.21
C TYR A 271 -11.68 -3.39 18.56
N ARG A 272 -10.74 -2.94 19.40
CA ARG A 272 -10.49 -3.47 20.76
C ARG A 272 -11.07 -2.58 21.85
N PHE A 273 -11.78 -1.52 21.50
CA PHE A 273 -12.43 -0.64 22.49
C PHE A 273 -13.32 -1.47 23.46
N PRO A 274 -13.27 -1.25 24.79
CA PRO A 274 -12.59 -0.16 25.49
C PRO A 274 -11.16 -0.50 26.00
N GLU A 275 -10.52 -1.58 25.53
CA GLU A 275 -9.11 -1.86 25.87
C GLU A 275 -8.18 -0.74 25.36
N TYR A 276 -8.51 -0.19 24.18
CA TYR A 276 -7.90 1.00 23.61
C TYR A 276 -8.90 2.16 23.67
N ASP A 277 -8.40 3.37 23.89
CA ASP A 277 -9.24 4.53 24.22
C ASP A 277 -10.03 5.10 23.04
N THR A 278 -9.60 4.83 21.80
CA THR A 278 -10.23 5.44 20.61
C THR A 278 -11.50 4.68 20.23
N PRO A 279 -12.69 5.33 20.23
CA PRO A 279 -13.91 4.69 19.77
C PRO A 279 -14.04 4.75 18.24
N VAL A 280 -14.88 3.86 17.70
CA VAL A 280 -15.40 3.89 16.33
C VAL A 280 -16.89 3.56 16.35
N LYS A 281 -17.71 4.28 15.57
CA LYS A 281 -19.14 3.96 15.49
C LYS A 281 -19.34 2.67 14.71
N VAL A 282 -20.03 1.72 15.33
CA VAL A 282 -20.51 0.50 14.67
C VAL A 282 -21.97 0.72 14.25
N GLY A 283 -22.22 0.74 12.94
CA GLY A 283 -23.58 0.75 12.37
C GLY A 283 -24.05 -0.65 12.02
N LYS A 284 -25.36 -0.87 11.90
CA LYS A 284 -25.89 -2.16 11.42
C LYS A 284 -25.77 -2.26 9.90
N ARG A 285 -26.09 -1.17 9.20
CA ARG A 285 -26.01 -1.04 7.74
C ARG A 285 -24.95 -0.01 7.38
N VAL A 286 -23.88 -0.46 6.74
CA VAL A 286 -22.73 0.37 6.38
C VAL A 286 -22.61 0.46 4.86
N ALA A 287 -22.55 1.67 4.32
CA ALA A 287 -22.20 1.88 2.92
C ALA A 287 -20.77 2.40 2.76
N VAL A 288 -20.01 1.81 1.85
CA VAL A 288 -18.66 2.24 1.50
C VAL A 288 -18.66 2.72 0.05
N ILE A 289 -18.32 3.98 -0.17
CA ILE A 289 -18.37 4.62 -1.48
C ILE A 289 -17.01 4.49 -2.16
N GLY A 290 -16.90 3.60 -3.14
CA GLY A 290 -15.65 3.37 -3.87
C GLY A 290 -15.51 1.93 -4.37
N GLY A 291 -14.45 1.69 -5.17
CA GLY A 291 -14.14 0.35 -5.71
C GLY A 291 -12.67 -0.02 -5.61
N GLY A 292 -11.84 0.77 -4.93
CA GLY A 292 -10.42 0.45 -4.74
C GLY A 292 -10.15 -0.42 -3.52
N ASN A 293 -8.88 -0.76 -3.30
CA ASN A 293 -8.45 -1.51 -2.12
C ASN A 293 -8.89 -0.85 -0.81
N VAL A 294 -8.83 0.48 -0.72
CA VAL A 294 -9.31 1.25 0.44
C VAL A 294 -10.80 1.01 0.71
N ALA A 295 -11.63 0.86 -0.33
CA ALA A 295 -13.04 0.54 -0.18
C ALA A 295 -13.24 -0.91 0.31
N MET A 296 -12.50 -1.87 -0.26
CA MET A 296 -12.53 -3.26 0.20
C MET A 296 -12.10 -3.39 1.66
N ASP A 297 -11.01 -2.73 2.03
CA ASP A 297 -10.46 -2.72 3.39
C ASP A 297 -11.47 -2.11 4.36
N SER A 298 -12.06 -0.96 4.02
CA SER A 298 -13.08 -0.30 4.84
C SER A 298 -14.31 -1.18 5.04
N ALA A 299 -14.83 -1.80 3.98
CA ALA A 299 -16.00 -2.67 4.04
C ALA A 299 -15.74 -3.92 4.89
N ARG A 300 -14.58 -4.54 4.72
CA ARG A 300 -14.17 -5.74 5.47
C ARG A 300 -13.87 -5.45 6.93
N CYS A 301 -13.34 -4.27 7.25
CA CYS A 301 -13.24 -3.77 8.62
C CYS A 301 -14.62 -3.53 9.25
N ALA A 302 -15.54 -2.87 8.54
CA ALA A 302 -16.90 -2.61 9.03
C ALA A 302 -17.65 -3.90 9.35
N LEU A 303 -17.52 -4.93 8.51
CA LEU A 303 -18.08 -6.26 8.78
C LEU A 303 -17.52 -6.85 10.08
N ARG A 304 -16.20 -6.79 10.28
CA ARG A 304 -15.52 -7.34 11.46
C ARG A 304 -15.86 -6.59 12.75
N LEU A 305 -16.23 -5.32 12.65
CA LEU A 305 -16.74 -4.54 13.78
C LEU A 305 -18.17 -4.90 14.17
N GLY A 306 -18.86 -5.75 13.40
CA GLY A 306 -20.19 -6.26 13.72
C GLY A 306 -21.34 -5.66 12.91
N ALA A 307 -21.06 -5.02 11.77
CA ALA A 307 -22.12 -4.62 10.85
C ALA A 307 -22.89 -5.85 10.34
N GLU A 308 -24.23 -5.75 10.33
CA GLU A 308 -25.13 -6.80 9.84
C GLU A 308 -25.14 -6.83 8.31
N GLU A 309 -25.08 -5.65 7.67
CA GLU A 309 -25.05 -5.49 6.22
C GLU A 309 -23.99 -4.45 5.83
N VAL A 310 -23.13 -4.82 4.88
CA VAL A 310 -22.11 -3.93 4.33
C VAL A 310 -22.27 -3.86 2.82
N TYR A 311 -22.34 -2.63 2.30
CA TYR A 311 -22.53 -2.31 0.90
C TYR A 311 -21.29 -1.65 0.33
N ILE A 312 -20.73 -2.20 -0.75
CA ILE A 312 -19.86 -1.47 -1.66
C ILE A 312 -20.74 -0.72 -2.66
N ILE A 313 -20.68 0.61 -2.65
CA ILE A 313 -21.36 1.48 -3.62
C ILE A 313 -20.34 1.91 -4.66
N TYR A 314 -20.48 1.40 -5.89
CA TYR A 314 -19.53 1.69 -6.95
C TYR A 314 -20.23 2.14 -8.23
N ARG A 315 -19.79 3.30 -8.73
CA ARG A 315 -20.38 3.95 -9.91
C ARG A 315 -20.12 3.24 -11.24
N ARG A 316 -19.24 2.22 -11.29
CA ARG A 316 -18.92 1.44 -12.50
C ARG A 316 -19.25 -0.04 -12.30
N SER A 317 -18.94 -0.86 -13.30
CA SER A 317 -19.07 -2.32 -13.18
C SER A 317 -17.88 -2.95 -12.46
N GLU A 318 -17.98 -4.24 -12.15
CA GLU A 318 -16.90 -5.01 -11.55
C GLU A 318 -15.63 -5.03 -12.42
N THR A 319 -15.78 -5.04 -13.75
CA THR A 319 -14.65 -5.03 -14.70
C THR A 319 -13.75 -3.81 -14.53
N GLU A 320 -14.32 -2.65 -14.22
CA GLU A 320 -13.56 -1.41 -14.01
C GLU A 320 -13.07 -1.24 -12.56
N MET A 321 -13.28 -2.22 -11.68
CA MET A 321 -12.91 -2.12 -10.28
C MET A 321 -11.38 -2.14 -10.12
N PRO A 322 -10.76 -1.12 -9.50
CA PRO A 322 -9.31 -1.06 -9.35
C PRO A 322 -8.77 -1.85 -8.15
N ALA A 323 -9.64 -2.44 -7.31
CA ALA A 323 -9.21 -3.28 -6.20
C ALA A 323 -8.51 -4.56 -6.71
N ARG A 324 -7.58 -5.06 -5.90
CA ARG A 324 -6.88 -6.33 -6.12
C ARG A 324 -7.91 -7.47 -6.13
N ARG A 325 -7.83 -8.35 -7.13
CA ARG A 325 -8.88 -9.35 -7.39
C ARG A 325 -9.13 -10.28 -6.21
N GLU A 326 -8.06 -10.73 -5.56
CA GLU A 326 -8.14 -11.57 -4.35
C GLU A 326 -8.89 -10.87 -3.21
N GLU A 327 -8.82 -9.55 -3.08
CA GLU A 327 -9.56 -8.81 -2.04
C GLU A 327 -11.05 -8.64 -2.38
N VAL A 328 -11.39 -8.50 -3.66
CA VAL A 328 -12.78 -8.50 -4.14
C VAL A 328 -13.42 -9.86 -3.91
N GLU A 329 -12.71 -10.94 -4.24
CA GLU A 329 -13.12 -12.33 -3.97
C GLU A 329 -13.32 -12.55 -2.47
N ASN A 330 -12.34 -12.15 -1.64
CA ASN A 330 -12.43 -12.28 -0.19
C ASN A 330 -13.62 -11.51 0.39
N ALA A 331 -13.89 -10.30 -0.11
CA ALA A 331 -15.05 -9.49 0.30
C ALA A 331 -16.39 -10.17 -0.03
N LYS A 332 -16.51 -10.73 -1.25
CA LYS A 332 -17.71 -11.49 -1.66
C LYS A 332 -17.90 -12.75 -0.82
N GLU A 333 -16.85 -13.52 -0.60
CA GLU A 333 -16.86 -14.73 0.25
C GLU A 333 -17.28 -14.40 1.70
N GLU A 334 -16.92 -13.22 2.20
CA GLU A 334 -17.30 -12.72 3.54
C GLU A 334 -18.74 -12.18 3.61
N GLY A 335 -19.45 -12.07 2.49
CA GLY A 335 -20.85 -11.64 2.42
C GLY A 335 -21.08 -10.15 2.17
N ILE A 336 -20.05 -9.39 1.79
CA ILE A 336 -20.19 -7.97 1.43
C ILE A 336 -21.00 -7.84 0.14
N GLN A 337 -21.99 -6.96 0.15
CA GLN A 337 -22.91 -6.74 -0.96
C GLN A 337 -22.37 -5.66 -1.90
N PHE A 338 -22.33 -5.96 -3.20
CA PHE A 338 -21.87 -5.02 -4.21
C PHE A 338 -23.06 -4.36 -4.92
N ARG A 339 -23.22 -3.05 -4.75
CA ARG A 339 -24.14 -2.18 -5.49
C ARG A 339 -23.35 -1.47 -6.59
N LEU A 340 -23.15 -2.20 -7.68
CA LEU A 340 -22.48 -1.70 -8.89
C LEU A 340 -23.39 -0.74 -9.65
N LEU A 341 -22.81 0.06 -10.54
CA LEU A 341 -23.54 1.08 -11.31
C LEU A 341 -24.44 1.95 -10.42
N THR A 342 -23.95 2.30 -9.24
CA THR A 342 -24.69 3.09 -8.24
C THR A 342 -23.82 4.24 -7.78
N ASN A 343 -24.38 5.45 -7.70
CA ASN A 343 -23.68 6.63 -7.23
C ASN A 343 -24.57 7.45 -6.28
N PRO A 344 -24.04 7.97 -5.16
CA PRO A 344 -24.82 8.77 -4.24
C PRO A 344 -25.19 10.14 -4.82
N LYS A 345 -26.40 10.60 -4.49
CA LYS A 345 -26.96 11.91 -4.80
C LYS A 345 -26.90 12.85 -3.61
N GLN A 346 -27.32 12.35 -2.45
CA GLN A 346 -27.29 13.04 -1.16
C GLN A 346 -27.40 12.04 -0.01
N PHE A 347 -26.97 12.47 1.17
CA PHE A 347 -27.17 11.74 2.42
C PHE A 347 -28.37 12.30 3.18
N LEU A 348 -29.16 11.41 3.77
CA LEU A 348 -30.39 11.74 4.51
C LEU A 348 -30.11 11.63 6.01
N GLY A 349 -30.39 12.71 6.74
CA GLY A 349 -30.22 12.81 8.18
C GLY A 349 -31.54 12.68 8.95
N ASN A 350 -31.47 12.25 10.20
CA ASN A 350 -32.57 12.38 11.16
C ASN A 350 -32.54 13.74 11.89
N GLU A 351 -33.44 13.94 12.86
CA GLU A 351 -33.54 15.18 13.66
C GLU A 351 -32.30 15.49 14.52
N GLN A 352 -31.39 14.52 14.70
CA GLN A 352 -30.14 14.63 15.45
C GLN A 352 -28.90 14.65 14.52
N ASP A 353 -29.11 14.92 13.24
CA ASP A 353 -28.07 14.97 12.21
C ASP A 353 -27.28 13.66 12.05
N TRP A 354 -27.87 12.51 12.40
CA TRP A 354 -27.32 11.20 12.08
C TRP A 354 -27.77 10.72 10.72
N VAL A 355 -26.84 10.17 9.93
CA VAL A 355 -27.19 9.52 8.68
C VAL A 355 -28.13 8.33 8.94
N VAL A 356 -29.23 8.28 8.19
CA VAL A 356 -30.23 7.19 8.20
C VAL A 356 -30.49 6.60 6.83
N GLY A 357 -30.02 7.26 5.78
CA GLY A 357 -30.19 6.79 4.41
C GLY A 357 -29.34 7.57 3.43
N MET A 358 -29.28 7.07 2.20
CA MET A 358 -28.55 7.68 1.09
C MET A 358 -29.40 7.55 -0.16
N GLU A 359 -29.79 8.69 -0.74
CA GLU A 359 -30.42 8.71 -2.06
C GLU A 359 -29.34 8.50 -3.11
N CYS A 360 -29.59 7.59 -4.04
CA CYS A 360 -28.67 7.19 -5.10
C CYS A 360 -29.37 7.30 -6.45
N TYR A 361 -28.58 7.33 -7.52
CA TYR A 361 -29.03 7.07 -8.88
C TYR A 361 -28.33 5.83 -9.42
N GLN A 362 -28.97 5.17 -10.40
CA GLN A 362 -28.31 4.18 -11.22
C GLN A 362 -27.44 4.85 -12.29
N MET A 363 -26.36 4.18 -12.65
CA MET A 363 -25.42 4.59 -13.67
C MET A 363 -25.51 3.66 -14.89
N GLU A 364 -25.15 4.16 -16.06
CA GLU A 364 -24.87 3.39 -17.26
C GLU A 364 -23.42 3.64 -17.70
N LEU A 365 -22.80 2.66 -18.35
CA LEU A 365 -21.44 2.81 -18.85
C LEU A 365 -21.44 3.45 -20.23
N GLY A 366 -20.80 4.61 -20.36
CA GLY A 366 -20.49 5.25 -21.63
C GLY A 366 -19.15 4.78 -22.21
N GLU A 367 -18.53 5.67 -22.98
CA GLU A 367 -17.22 5.46 -23.59
C GLU A 367 -16.08 5.41 -22.55
N PRO A 368 -14.96 4.74 -22.86
CA PRO A 368 -13.74 4.78 -22.05
C PRO A 368 -13.25 6.21 -21.72
N ASP A 369 -12.77 6.42 -20.50
CA ASP A 369 -12.01 7.60 -20.09
C ASP A 369 -10.51 7.47 -20.42
N GLU A 370 -9.72 8.47 -20.05
CA GLU A 370 -8.26 8.50 -20.28
C GLU A 370 -7.52 7.35 -19.58
N SER A 371 -8.11 6.76 -18.53
CA SER A 371 -7.59 5.56 -17.88
C SER A 371 -7.99 4.26 -18.57
N GLY A 372 -8.70 4.34 -19.70
CA GLY A 372 -9.24 3.22 -20.46
C GLY A 372 -10.50 2.59 -19.85
N ARG A 373 -11.00 3.12 -18.73
CA ARG A 373 -12.18 2.58 -18.04
C ARG A 373 -13.43 3.30 -18.51
N ARG A 374 -14.53 2.56 -18.70
CA ARG A 374 -15.80 3.16 -19.17
C ARG A 374 -16.32 4.21 -18.19
N ARG A 375 -16.72 5.37 -18.73
CA ARG A 375 -17.25 6.50 -17.96
C ARG A 375 -18.62 6.15 -17.40
N PRO A 376 -18.90 6.42 -16.13
CA PRO A 376 -20.23 6.26 -15.58
C PRO A 376 -21.08 7.50 -15.94
N VAL A 377 -22.27 7.26 -16.48
CA VAL A 377 -23.25 8.29 -16.88
C VAL A 377 -24.52 8.07 -16.07
N ILE A 378 -25.12 9.13 -15.53
CA ILE A 378 -26.36 9.03 -14.73
C ILE A 378 -27.49 8.53 -15.64
N LYS A 379 -28.25 7.55 -15.15
CA LYS A 379 -29.53 7.15 -15.75
C LYS A 379 -30.66 8.01 -15.17
N PRO A 380 -31.27 8.95 -15.92
CA PRO A 380 -32.29 9.84 -15.37
C PRO A 380 -33.52 9.08 -14.88
N GLY A 381 -34.15 9.53 -13.78
CA GLY A 381 -35.36 8.91 -13.22
C GLY A 381 -35.13 7.55 -12.56
N SER A 382 -33.88 7.23 -12.22
CA SER A 382 -33.49 5.97 -11.57
C SER A 382 -33.20 6.11 -10.09
N GLU A 383 -33.67 7.20 -9.46
CA GLU A 383 -33.42 7.50 -8.07
C GLU A 383 -34.05 6.48 -7.11
N PHE A 384 -33.30 6.09 -6.09
CA PHE A 384 -33.76 5.20 -5.03
C PHE A 384 -33.00 5.48 -3.74
N VAL A 385 -33.53 5.00 -2.61
CA VAL A 385 -32.92 5.18 -1.29
C VAL A 385 -32.35 3.85 -0.80
N ILE A 386 -31.16 3.90 -0.22
CA ILE A 386 -30.55 2.81 0.55
C ILE A 386 -30.49 3.26 2.01
N ASP A 387 -31.10 2.50 2.91
CA ASP A 387 -31.03 2.76 4.34
C ASP A 387 -29.63 2.41 4.88
N VAL A 388 -29.00 3.35 5.58
CA VAL A 388 -27.64 3.21 6.11
C VAL A 388 -27.47 3.99 7.41
N ASP A 389 -26.70 3.44 8.34
CA ASP A 389 -26.45 4.07 9.66
C ASP A 389 -25.02 4.63 9.77
N VAL A 390 -24.15 4.22 8.84
CA VAL A 390 -22.76 4.67 8.67
C VAL A 390 -22.42 4.70 7.18
N VAL A 391 -21.70 5.74 6.75
CA VAL A 391 -21.13 5.85 5.40
C VAL A 391 -19.62 6.04 5.49
N ILE A 392 -18.86 5.37 4.63
CA ILE A 392 -17.41 5.50 4.54
C ILE A 392 -17.04 5.92 3.11
N VAL A 393 -16.47 7.12 2.96
CA VAL A 393 -16.10 7.71 1.67
C VAL A 393 -14.68 7.29 1.28
N ALA A 394 -14.55 6.45 0.25
CA ALA A 394 -13.31 5.84 -0.21
C ALA A 394 -13.00 6.19 -1.69
N LEU A 395 -13.02 7.50 -2.01
CA LEU A 395 -12.85 8.00 -3.38
C LEU A 395 -11.40 8.13 -3.86
N GLY A 396 -10.43 7.94 -2.94
CA GLY A 396 -9.02 8.19 -3.17
C GLY A 396 -8.53 9.39 -2.39
N THR A 397 -7.25 9.71 -2.57
CA THR A 397 -6.55 10.72 -1.81
C THR A 397 -5.70 11.62 -2.70
N THR A 398 -5.36 12.79 -2.17
CA THR A 398 -4.46 13.77 -2.79
C THR A 398 -3.29 14.09 -1.85
N PRO A 399 -2.19 14.64 -2.39
CA PRO A 399 -1.11 15.19 -1.58
C PRO A 399 -1.58 16.25 -0.58
N ASN A 400 -0.98 16.24 0.61
CA ASN A 400 -1.19 17.33 1.57
C ASN A 400 -0.37 18.55 1.12
N PRO A 401 -0.97 19.76 1.00
CA PRO A 401 -0.27 20.94 0.52
C PRO A 401 0.80 21.47 1.49
N LEU A 402 0.87 20.97 2.73
CA LEU A 402 1.76 21.49 3.78
C LEU A 402 3.21 21.63 3.31
N ILE A 403 3.82 20.56 2.79
CA ILE A 403 5.22 20.59 2.35
C ILE A 403 5.42 21.60 1.22
N ALA A 404 4.54 21.61 0.22
CA ALA A 404 4.61 22.54 -0.89
C ALA A 404 4.44 24.00 -0.45
N ALA A 405 3.56 24.25 0.52
CA ALA A 405 3.29 25.59 1.04
C ALA A 405 4.45 26.16 1.87
N THR A 406 5.31 25.31 2.44
CA THR A 406 6.43 25.73 3.31
C THR A 406 7.81 25.47 2.71
N THR A 407 7.89 25.12 1.42
CA THR A 407 9.16 24.81 0.75
C THR A 407 9.30 25.69 -0.49
N GLU A 408 10.03 26.79 -0.37
CA GLU A 408 10.21 27.73 -1.48
C GLU A 408 10.92 27.06 -2.66
N GLY A 409 10.42 27.28 -3.88
CA GLY A 409 10.99 26.70 -5.10
C GLY A 409 10.60 25.23 -5.34
N LEU A 410 9.65 24.66 -4.59
CA LEU A 410 9.09 23.35 -4.89
C LEU A 410 7.89 23.49 -5.85
N GLU A 411 7.99 22.90 -7.04
CA GLU A 411 6.90 22.90 -8.02
C GLU A 411 5.90 21.76 -7.77
N THR A 412 4.61 22.06 -7.94
CA THR A 412 3.53 21.08 -7.88
C THR A 412 2.63 21.13 -9.12
N THR A 413 2.08 19.99 -9.50
CA THR A 413 1.06 19.90 -10.54
C THR A 413 -0.27 20.50 -10.07
N ARG A 414 -1.24 20.64 -10.99
CA ARG A 414 -2.61 21.04 -10.66
C ARG A 414 -3.29 20.10 -9.63
N GLN A 415 -2.86 18.85 -9.54
CA GLN A 415 -3.39 17.86 -8.61
C GLN A 415 -2.69 17.88 -7.24
N GLY A 416 -1.72 18.79 -7.04
CA GLY A 416 -0.96 18.94 -5.82
C GLY A 416 0.23 17.97 -5.68
N THR A 417 0.49 17.12 -6.67
CA THR A 417 1.67 16.25 -6.67
C THR A 417 2.94 17.06 -6.93
N VAL A 418 4.05 16.67 -6.28
CA VAL A 418 5.36 17.30 -6.49
C VAL A 418 5.87 16.93 -7.89
N VAL A 419 6.36 17.94 -8.62
CA VAL A 419 7.00 17.74 -9.92
C VAL A 419 8.42 17.22 -9.68
N ALA A 420 8.67 15.99 -10.11
CA ALA A 420 9.97 15.35 -10.02
C ALA A 420 10.25 14.50 -11.27
N ASP A 421 11.53 14.39 -11.63
CA ASP A 421 11.99 13.48 -12.68
C ASP A 421 11.68 12.02 -12.31
N GLU A 422 10.94 11.29 -13.15
CA GLU A 422 10.50 9.93 -12.81
C GLU A 422 11.65 8.90 -12.72
N ALA A 423 12.76 9.17 -13.42
CA ALA A 423 13.90 8.26 -13.52
C ALA A 423 14.89 8.44 -12.34
N ALA A 424 14.99 9.64 -11.78
CA ALA A 424 15.95 10.00 -10.74
C ALA A 424 15.29 10.53 -9.45
N GLY A 425 14.02 10.92 -9.47
CA GLY A 425 13.31 11.54 -8.36
C GLY A 425 13.71 13.00 -8.08
N LYS A 426 14.52 13.63 -8.93
CA LYS A 426 15.00 15.01 -8.73
C LYS A 426 13.86 16.01 -8.88
N THR A 427 13.73 16.93 -7.93
CA THR A 427 12.85 18.09 -8.07
C THR A 427 13.61 19.27 -8.68
N VAL A 428 12.91 20.35 -9.01
CA VAL A 428 13.54 21.61 -9.45
C VAL A 428 14.26 22.34 -8.31
N LYS A 429 13.92 22.05 -7.04
CA LYS A 429 14.59 22.62 -5.88
C LYS A 429 15.94 21.90 -5.68
N PRO A 430 17.07 22.63 -5.67
CA PRO A 430 18.38 22.02 -5.43
C PRO A 430 18.42 21.22 -4.13
N LYS A 431 19.13 20.09 -4.15
CA LYS A 431 19.28 19.16 -3.01
C LYS A 431 17.98 18.49 -2.54
N VAL A 432 16.89 18.59 -3.30
CA VAL A 432 15.61 17.98 -2.94
C VAL A 432 15.13 16.98 -4.00
N TRP A 433 14.80 15.79 -3.54
CA TRP A 433 14.19 14.70 -4.30
C TRP A 433 12.80 14.38 -3.77
N ALA A 434 11.97 13.75 -4.58
CA ALA A 434 10.66 13.25 -4.19
C ALA A 434 10.34 11.92 -4.88
N GLY A 435 9.55 11.07 -4.24
CA GLY A 435 9.15 9.79 -4.83
C GLY A 435 8.01 9.09 -4.09
N GLY A 436 7.38 8.15 -4.80
CA GLY A 436 6.15 7.51 -4.35
C GLY A 436 4.92 8.39 -4.60
N ASP A 437 3.87 8.18 -3.80
CA ASP A 437 2.53 8.74 -4.06
C ASP A 437 2.48 10.27 -4.02
N ILE A 438 3.48 10.94 -3.44
CA ILE A 438 3.61 12.41 -3.48
C ILE A 438 3.91 12.94 -4.89
N VAL A 439 4.49 12.12 -5.76
CA VAL A 439 4.80 12.44 -7.18
C VAL A 439 3.74 11.87 -8.11
N THR A 440 3.40 10.58 -7.94
CA THR A 440 2.53 9.87 -8.89
C THR A 440 1.04 9.99 -8.57
N GLY A 441 0.68 10.48 -7.39
CA GLY A 441 -0.62 10.20 -6.79
C GLY A 441 -0.72 8.75 -6.31
N ALA A 442 -1.87 8.37 -5.76
CA ALA A 442 -2.09 7.05 -5.17
C ALA A 442 -1.75 5.92 -6.15
N ALA A 443 -0.76 5.08 -5.80
CA ALA A 443 -0.24 4.01 -6.64
C ALA A 443 -0.18 2.67 -5.88
N THR A 444 0.96 1.96 -5.96
CA THR A 444 1.18 0.69 -5.25
C THR A 444 2.40 0.78 -4.35
N VAL A 445 2.41 0.00 -3.26
CA VAL A 445 3.52 -0.08 -2.30
C VAL A 445 4.86 -0.30 -3.02
N ILE A 446 4.91 -1.26 -3.94
CA ILE A 446 6.14 -1.60 -4.66
C ILE A 446 6.53 -0.54 -5.70
N SER A 447 5.58 0.20 -6.28
CA SER A 447 5.88 1.35 -7.14
C SER A 447 6.55 2.46 -6.33
N ALA A 448 6.05 2.73 -5.11
CA ALA A 448 6.66 3.70 -4.20
C ALA A 448 8.08 3.29 -3.79
N MET A 449 8.30 2.01 -3.50
CA MET A 449 9.65 1.48 -3.25
C MET A 449 10.57 1.62 -4.47
N GLY A 450 10.06 1.31 -5.68
CA GLY A 450 10.82 1.46 -6.93
C GLY A 450 11.24 2.91 -7.19
N ALA A 451 10.35 3.86 -6.93
CA ALA A 451 10.69 5.29 -6.96
C ALA A 451 11.77 5.64 -5.93
N GLY A 452 11.64 5.11 -4.71
CA GLY A 452 12.65 5.26 -3.67
C GLY A 452 14.03 4.74 -4.09
N LYS A 453 14.11 3.54 -4.66
CA LYS A 453 15.38 2.97 -5.14
C LYS A 453 16.08 3.84 -6.19
N ARG A 454 15.31 4.35 -7.15
CA ARG A 454 15.84 5.26 -8.18
C ARG A 454 16.33 6.57 -7.57
N ALA A 455 15.57 7.13 -6.62
CA ALA A 455 15.98 8.34 -5.91
C ALA A 455 17.23 8.13 -5.05
N ALA A 456 17.35 7.01 -4.33
CA ALA A 456 18.53 6.68 -3.53
C ALA A 456 19.79 6.61 -4.40
N ALA A 457 19.73 5.95 -5.56
CA ALA A 457 20.84 5.92 -6.51
C ALA A 457 21.22 7.31 -7.04
N SER A 458 20.21 8.17 -7.31
CA SER A 458 20.46 9.54 -7.74
C SER A 458 21.05 10.42 -6.62
N ILE A 459 20.64 10.21 -5.37
CA ILE A 459 21.15 10.96 -4.21
C ILE A 459 22.61 10.56 -3.94
N ASP A 460 22.92 9.26 -3.91
CA ASP A 460 24.30 8.77 -3.74
C ASP A 460 25.24 9.34 -4.81
N ALA A 461 24.84 9.31 -6.09
CA ALA A 461 25.62 9.88 -7.17
C ALA A 461 25.91 11.38 -6.94
N TYR A 462 24.89 12.15 -6.55
CA TYR A 462 25.05 13.58 -6.23
C TYR A 462 25.99 13.81 -5.04
N LEU A 463 25.84 13.04 -3.97
CA LEU A 463 26.63 13.21 -2.74
C LEU A 463 28.10 12.83 -2.93
N ARG A 464 28.40 11.87 -3.82
CA ARG A 464 29.77 11.52 -4.19
C ARG A 464 30.46 12.58 -5.03
N GLU A 465 29.73 13.33 -5.84
CA GLU A 465 30.28 14.48 -6.57
C GLU A 465 30.63 15.66 -5.64
N LEU A 466 30.03 15.70 -4.43
CA LEU A 466 30.33 16.69 -3.39
C LEU A 466 31.46 16.27 -2.43
N ALA A 467 31.99 15.05 -2.57
CA ALA A 467 33.10 14.52 -1.76
C ALA A 467 34.41 14.69 -2.51
#